data_AF-A0A350H8V7-F1
#
_entry.id   AF-A0A350H8V7-F1
#
_cell.length_a   1.000
_cell.length_b   1.000
_cell.length_c   1.000
_cell.angle_alpha   90.00
_cell.angle_beta   90.00
_cell.angle_gamma   90.00
#
_symmetry.space_group_name_H-M   'P 1'
#
loop_
_entity.id
_entity.type
_entity.pdbx_description
1 polymer ?
#
loop_
_entity_poly.entity_id
_entity_poly.type
_entity_poly.pdbx_seq_one_letter_code
_entity_poly.pdbx_strand_id
1 'polypeptide(L)'
;KVIASDGGKGFEADAPYDSVIITCGAPEIPMHEQVRSGGTIALPLVTRGIETLCSLTKGDDGIFRGYLNIYVRFLHFEGIYSDKKQFAKNISSLQRVVESYGKKRDDLKEYLCDLFILENDSEEIKAEKRIKRSDFQFYLAVSEEDAILYQSEIENRESGYALWHVEAKQADNGLVVMFRDEVVSWGNESVAENLIKKYKEWNNLNCPGLKDYNIEFYPSKDDSLVSDFKSWVIQRKHGLTRFSLK
;
A
#
# COMPACT_ATOMS: atom_id res chain seq x y z
N LYS A 1 27.30 -12.35 -13.41
CA LYS A 1 27.15 -11.54 -14.64
C LYS A 1 26.45 -10.24 -14.25
N VAL A 2 26.84 -9.10 -14.82
CA VAL A 2 26.16 -7.82 -14.57
C VAL A 2 25.67 -7.31 -15.92
N ILE A 3 24.39 -6.95 -15.98
CA ILE A 3 23.76 -6.40 -17.19
C ILE A 3 23.36 -4.96 -16.90
N ALA A 4 23.84 -4.02 -17.71
CA ALA A 4 23.47 -2.62 -17.62
C ALA A 4 22.24 -2.36 -18.49
N SER A 5 21.04 -2.59 -17.93
CA SER A 5 19.76 -2.39 -18.61
C SER A 5 18.65 -2.05 -17.61
N ASP A 6 17.46 -1.75 -18.13
CA ASP A 6 16.24 -1.70 -17.31
C ASP A 6 15.92 -3.12 -16.81
N GLY A 7 16.09 -3.34 -15.50
CA GLY A 7 15.86 -4.64 -14.86
C GLY A 7 14.41 -5.12 -14.93
N GLY A 8 13.46 -4.24 -15.27
CA GLY A 8 12.06 -4.61 -15.39
C GLY A 8 11.84 -5.63 -16.49
N LYS A 9 12.58 -5.47 -17.59
CA LYS A 9 12.57 -6.38 -18.74
C LYS A 9 13.21 -7.73 -18.41
N GLY A 10 13.85 -7.87 -17.25
CA GLY A 10 14.64 -9.03 -16.91
C GLY A 10 15.77 -9.27 -17.91
N PHE A 11 16.12 -10.54 -18.10
CA PHE A 11 17.16 -10.94 -19.04
C PHE A 11 16.83 -12.32 -19.65
N GLU A 12 15.96 -12.32 -20.66
CA GLU A 12 15.38 -13.52 -21.28
C GLU A 12 16.40 -14.58 -21.72
N ALA A 13 17.61 -14.16 -22.13
CA ALA A 13 18.62 -15.10 -22.61
C ALA A 13 19.12 -16.09 -21.54
N ASP A 14 18.96 -15.78 -20.24
CA ASP A 14 19.29 -16.69 -19.14
C ASP A 14 18.02 -17.25 -18.45
N ALA A 15 16.82 -16.92 -18.95
CA ALA A 15 15.57 -17.46 -18.44
C ALA A 15 15.37 -18.93 -18.92
N PRO A 16 14.61 -19.76 -18.19
CA PRO A 16 13.85 -19.41 -16.98
C PRO A 16 14.70 -19.48 -15.69
N TYR A 17 14.33 -18.66 -14.72
CA TYR A 17 14.98 -18.59 -13.41
C TYR A 17 14.31 -19.47 -12.36
N ASP A 18 15.11 -20.11 -11.51
CA ASP A 18 14.66 -20.76 -10.27
C ASP A 18 14.15 -19.75 -9.24
N SER A 19 14.80 -18.60 -9.16
CA SER A 19 14.47 -17.54 -8.20
C SER A 19 14.81 -16.18 -8.79
N VAL A 20 13.93 -15.21 -8.56
CA VAL A 20 14.15 -13.80 -8.86
C VAL A 20 14.04 -13.00 -7.56
N ILE A 21 15.01 -12.15 -7.29
CA ILE A 21 15.03 -11.27 -6.13
C ILE A 21 15.09 -9.83 -6.64
N ILE A 22 14.08 -9.05 -6.30
CA ILE A 22 13.99 -7.63 -6.65
C ILE A 22 14.32 -6.82 -5.41
N THR A 23 15.26 -5.88 -5.53
CA THR A 23 15.78 -5.08 -4.40
C THR A 23 15.44 -3.60 -4.53
N CYS A 24 14.28 -3.33 -5.13
CA CYS A 24 13.69 -2.00 -5.27
C CYS A 24 12.16 -2.10 -5.12
N GLY A 25 11.54 -1.03 -4.59
CA GLY A 25 10.10 -0.90 -4.43
C GLY A 25 9.41 -0.94 -5.79
N ALA A 26 8.70 -2.02 -6.10
CA ALA A 26 8.05 -2.22 -7.39
C ALA A 26 6.52 -2.15 -7.24
N PRO A 27 5.82 -1.33 -8.06
CA PRO A 27 4.35 -1.28 -8.09
C PRO A 27 3.72 -2.49 -8.81
N GLU A 28 4.55 -3.38 -9.35
CA GLU A 28 4.21 -4.53 -10.15
C GLU A 28 5.13 -5.71 -9.79
N ILE A 29 4.83 -6.90 -10.29
CA ILE A 29 5.70 -8.08 -10.19
C ILE A 29 6.43 -8.28 -11.54
N PRO A 30 7.60 -7.63 -11.76
CA PRO A 30 8.36 -7.78 -13.00
C PRO A 30 8.97 -9.18 -13.11
N MET A 31 9.38 -9.54 -14.33
CA MET A 31 10.01 -10.83 -14.65
C MET A 31 9.17 -12.09 -14.35
N HIS A 32 7.88 -11.97 -14.05
CA HIS A 32 7.01 -13.11 -13.73
C HIS A 32 6.92 -14.16 -14.86
N GLU A 33 7.05 -13.73 -16.11
CA GLU A 33 7.11 -14.63 -17.28
C GLU A 33 8.41 -15.44 -17.33
N GLN A 34 9.51 -14.88 -16.80
CA GLN A 34 10.85 -15.46 -16.83
C GLN A 34 11.14 -16.41 -15.66
N VAL A 35 10.17 -16.62 -14.75
CA VAL A 35 10.29 -17.58 -13.66
C VAL A 35 9.66 -18.91 -14.07
N ARG A 36 10.37 -20.02 -13.84
CA ARG A 36 9.83 -21.37 -14.10
C ARG A 36 8.70 -21.72 -13.14
N SER A 37 7.85 -22.68 -13.51
CA SER A 37 6.92 -23.29 -12.55
C SER A 37 7.70 -23.92 -11.37
N GLY A 38 7.18 -23.73 -10.16
CA GLY A 38 7.86 -24.03 -8.90
C GLY A 38 9.00 -23.06 -8.52
N GLY A 39 9.34 -22.09 -9.36
CA GLY A 39 10.29 -21.03 -9.06
C GLY A 39 9.68 -19.92 -8.19
N THR A 40 10.54 -19.07 -7.63
CA THR A 40 10.13 -18.07 -6.64
C THR A 40 10.45 -16.63 -7.06
N ILE A 41 9.67 -15.68 -6.56
CA ILE A 41 9.95 -14.24 -6.62
C ILE A 41 9.86 -13.67 -5.21
N ALA A 42 10.88 -12.93 -4.81
CA ALA A 42 10.84 -12.09 -3.62
C ALA A 42 11.02 -10.62 -4.01
N LEU A 43 10.12 -9.75 -3.56
CA LEU A 43 10.17 -8.33 -3.89
C LEU A 43 9.51 -7.44 -2.82
N PRO A 44 10.00 -6.19 -2.66
CA PRO A 44 9.24 -5.10 -2.07
C PRO A 44 8.09 -4.70 -3.00
N LEU A 45 6.90 -5.24 -2.76
CA LEU A 45 5.70 -4.91 -3.52
C LEU A 45 5.04 -3.66 -2.95
N VAL A 46 4.85 -2.67 -3.83
CA VAL A 46 4.20 -1.40 -3.49
C VAL A 46 2.72 -1.52 -3.81
N THR A 47 1.90 -1.13 -2.83
CA THR A 47 0.45 -1.03 -2.97
C THR A 47 0.02 0.31 -2.40
N ARG A 48 -0.38 1.24 -3.27
CA ARG A 48 -0.83 2.60 -2.91
C ARG A 48 0.14 3.34 -1.96
N GLY A 49 1.45 3.10 -2.14
CA GLY A 49 2.53 3.74 -1.39
C GLY A 49 2.96 2.98 -0.13
N ILE A 50 2.28 1.88 0.22
CA ILE A 50 2.75 0.96 1.26
C ILE A 50 3.61 -0.12 0.61
N GLU A 51 4.86 -0.21 1.07
CA GLU A 51 5.84 -1.22 0.65
C GLU A 51 5.86 -2.41 1.61
N THR A 52 5.59 -3.60 1.09
CA THR A 52 5.65 -4.87 1.84
C THR A 52 6.58 -5.85 1.14
N LEU A 53 7.47 -6.51 1.89
CA LEU A 53 8.28 -7.58 1.34
C LEU A 53 7.42 -8.84 1.18
N CYS A 54 7.17 -9.27 -0.05
CA CYS A 54 6.42 -10.50 -0.32
C CYS A 54 7.31 -11.57 -0.95
N SER A 55 6.95 -12.83 -0.69
CA SER A 55 7.58 -14.02 -1.27
C SER A 55 6.49 -14.83 -1.96
N LEU A 56 6.67 -15.11 -3.25
CA LEU A 56 5.69 -15.76 -4.11
C LEU A 56 6.33 -16.97 -4.81
N THR A 57 5.56 -18.04 -4.99
CA THR A 57 5.96 -19.21 -5.79
C THR A 57 5.02 -19.36 -6.98
N LYS A 58 5.55 -19.58 -8.18
CA LYS A 58 4.76 -19.81 -9.39
C LYS A 58 4.22 -21.25 -9.40
N GLY A 59 2.90 -21.40 -9.43
CA GLY A 59 2.25 -22.69 -9.65
C GLY A 59 2.36 -23.17 -11.10
N ASP A 60 2.04 -24.43 -11.35
CA ASP A 60 1.96 -25.00 -12.70
C ASP A 60 0.83 -24.36 -13.53
N ASP A 61 -0.16 -23.78 -12.85
CA ASP A 61 -1.23 -22.96 -13.41
C ASP A 61 -0.79 -21.53 -13.80
N GLY A 62 0.49 -21.20 -13.57
CA GLY A 62 1.06 -19.88 -13.84
C GLY A 62 0.72 -18.81 -12.79
N ILE A 63 -0.10 -19.13 -11.79
CA ILE A 63 -0.49 -18.21 -10.72
C ILE A 63 0.58 -18.22 -9.64
N PHE A 64 0.97 -17.04 -9.19
CA PHE A 64 1.91 -16.86 -8.10
C PHE A 64 1.17 -16.82 -6.77
N ARG A 65 1.63 -17.56 -5.76
CA ARG A 65 1.00 -17.61 -4.44
C ARG A 65 2.04 -17.50 -3.33
N GLY A 66 1.70 -16.83 -2.24
CA GLY A 66 2.59 -16.71 -1.10
C GLY A 66 2.08 -15.81 0.01
N TYR A 67 3.01 -15.11 0.66
CA TYR A 67 2.75 -14.37 1.90
C TYR A 67 3.52 -13.05 1.96
N LEU A 68 3.02 -12.15 2.80
CA LEU A 68 3.67 -10.89 3.16
C LEU A 68 4.55 -11.11 4.40
N ASN A 69 5.73 -10.49 4.44
CA ASN A 69 6.70 -10.67 5.52
C ASN A 69 6.67 -9.49 6.49
N ILE A 70 7.17 -8.35 6.03
CA ILE A 70 7.43 -7.15 6.83
C ILE A 70 7.22 -5.89 5.98
N TYR A 71 6.97 -4.77 6.66
CA TYR A 71 7.06 -3.45 6.05
C TYR A 71 8.51 -3.12 5.74
N VAL A 72 8.75 -2.58 4.55
CA VAL A 72 10.09 -2.18 4.10
C VAL A 72 10.07 -0.80 3.47
N ARG A 73 11.26 -0.26 3.20
CA ARG A 73 11.47 0.96 2.43
C ARG A 73 12.70 0.76 1.56
N PHE A 74 12.48 0.62 0.26
CA PHE A 74 13.53 0.49 -0.73
C PHE A 74 13.52 1.70 -1.66
N LEU A 75 14.61 1.88 -2.42
CA LEU A 75 14.58 2.80 -3.56
C LEU A 75 13.51 2.34 -4.55
N HIS A 76 12.78 3.27 -5.14
CA HIS A 76 11.71 2.94 -6.08
C HIS A 76 12.25 2.41 -7.40
N PHE A 77 11.53 1.45 -7.98
CA PHE A 77 11.79 0.94 -9.31
C PHE A 77 11.62 2.05 -10.36
N GLU A 78 12.66 2.31 -11.15
CA GLU A 78 12.60 3.23 -12.29
C GLU A 78 12.77 2.42 -13.59
N GLY A 79 12.00 2.78 -14.63
CA GLY A 79 11.96 2.04 -15.90
C GLY A 79 10.55 1.73 -16.38
N ILE A 80 10.37 0.63 -17.13
CA ILE A 80 9.09 0.25 -17.75
C ILE A 80 7.96 -0.05 -16.75
N TYR A 81 8.32 -0.36 -15.50
CA TYR A 81 7.40 -0.59 -14.38
C TYR A 81 7.39 0.57 -13.37
N SER A 82 8.01 1.71 -13.70
CA SER A 82 7.88 2.91 -12.86
C SER A 82 6.41 3.37 -12.86
N ASP A 83 5.83 3.46 -11.68
CA ASP A 83 4.50 4.06 -11.49
C ASP A 83 4.53 5.05 -10.33
N LYS A 84 5.03 6.26 -10.63
CA LYS A 84 5.09 7.36 -9.66
C LYS A 84 3.73 7.68 -9.03
N LYS A 85 2.61 7.35 -9.69
CA LYS A 85 1.27 7.57 -9.16
C LYS A 85 0.98 6.73 -7.91
N GLN A 86 1.63 5.58 -7.74
CA GLN A 86 1.49 4.78 -6.52
C GLN A 86 2.26 5.35 -5.35
N PHE A 87 3.32 6.12 -5.60
CA PHE A 87 4.22 6.63 -4.55
C PHE A 87 3.88 8.04 -4.11
N ALA A 88 3.40 8.89 -5.03
CA ALA A 88 2.94 10.23 -4.74
C ALA A 88 2.13 10.75 -5.93
N LYS A 89 0.87 11.17 -5.71
CA LYS A 89 0.23 12.11 -6.64
C LYS A 89 0.87 13.48 -6.38
N ASN A 90 1.19 14.27 -7.42
CA ASN A 90 1.90 15.57 -7.25
C ASN A 90 1.15 16.48 -6.25
N ILE A 91 1.71 16.58 -5.04
CA ILE A 91 1.06 17.11 -3.83
C ILE A 91 1.28 18.61 -3.65
N SER A 92 1.83 19.36 -4.60
CA SER A 92 1.92 20.83 -4.43
C SER A 92 0.55 21.48 -4.20
N SER A 93 -0.53 20.93 -4.79
CA SER A 93 -1.90 21.31 -4.50
C SER A 93 -2.42 20.76 -3.17
N LEU A 94 -2.14 19.50 -2.84
CA LEU A 94 -2.59 18.85 -1.60
C LEU A 94 -1.90 19.40 -0.35
N GLN A 95 -0.62 19.74 -0.44
CA GLN A 95 0.14 20.39 0.61
C GLN A 95 -0.47 21.74 0.92
N ARG A 96 -0.71 22.58 -0.10
CA ARG A 96 -1.43 23.83 0.11
C ARG A 96 -2.80 23.60 0.74
N VAL A 97 -3.53 22.55 0.33
CA VAL A 97 -4.81 22.18 0.92
C VAL A 97 -4.68 21.86 2.40
N VAL A 98 -3.78 20.94 2.77
CA VAL A 98 -3.55 20.51 4.15
C VAL A 98 -3.08 21.68 5.02
N GLU A 99 -2.09 22.45 4.57
CA GLU A 99 -1.51 23.54 5.36
C GLU A 99 -2.43 24.76 5.49
N SER A 100 -3.10 25.15 4.41
CA SER A 100 -3.86 26.41 4.38
C SER A 100 -5.34 26.24 4.73
N TYR A 101 -5.91 25.06 4.45
CA TYR A 101 -7.35 24.83 4.56
C TYR A 101 -7.70 23.59 5.39
N GLY A 102 -6.69 22.81 5.81
CA GLY A 102 -6.90 21.61 6.62
C GLY A 102 -7.41 21.94 8.01
N LYS A 103 -8.46 21.22 8.42
CA LYS A 103 -8.97 21.23 9.79
C LYS A 103 -8.27 20.13 10.59
N LYS A 104 -7.63 20.49 11.71
CA LYS A 104 -7.16 19.50 12.69
C LYS A 104 -8.33 18.78 13.34
N ARG A 105 -8.21 17.46 13.47
CA ARG A 105 -9.27 16.55 13.92
C ARG A 105 -8.88 15.81 15.18
N ASP A 106 -8.87 16.54 16.29
CA ASP A 106 -8.59 15.96 17.62
C ASP A 106 -9.64 14.91 17.99
N ASP A 107 -10.89 15.08 17.54
CA ASP A 107 -11.98 14.10 17.66
C ASP A 107 -11.64 12.76 17.00
N LEU A 108 -11.10 12.79 15.78
CA LEU A 108 -10.68 11.57 15.08
C LEU A 108 -9.42 10.97 15.71
N LYS A 109 -8.47 11.81 16.13
CA LYS A 109 -7.25 11.34 16.80
C LYS A 109 -7.56 10.64 18.13
N GLU A 110 -8.49 11.18 18.91
CA GLU A 110 -8.97 10.57 20.15
C GLU A 110 -9.66 9.23 19.87
N TYR A 111 -10.52 9.18 18.86
CA TYR A 111 -11.19 7.94 18.46
C TYR A 111 -10.22 6.85 17.98
N LEU A 112 -9.14 7.25 17.30
CA LEU A 112 -8.10 6.37 16.77
C LEU A 112 -6.88 6.26 17.71
N CYS A 113 -7.04 6.54 19.01
CA CYS A 113 -5.90 6.75 19.92
C CYS A 113 -4.93 5.57 20.04
N ASP A 114 -5.36 4.35 19.75
CA ASP A 114 -4.51 3.16 19.73
C ASP A 114 -3.59 3.07 18.50
N LEU A 115 -3.75 3.95 17.52
CA LEU A 115 -2.83 4.14 16.39
C LEU A 115 -1.80 5.26 16.65
N PHE A 116 -1.97 6.05 17.72
CA PHE A 116 -1.12 7.19 18.04
C PHE A 116 -0.29 6.98 19.30
N ILE A 117 1.01 7.26 19.19
CA ILE A 117 1.91 7.28 20.35
C ILE A 117 1.54 8.48 21.24
N LEU A 118 1.37 8.21 22.53
CA LEU A 118 1.17 9.20 23.58
C LEU A 118 2.47 9.38 24.39
N GLU A 119 2.62 10.55 25.01
CA GLU A 119 3.85 10.93 25.72
C GLU A 119 4.23 9.94 26.83
N ASN A 120 3.23 9.39 27.53
CA ASN A 120 3.40 8.47 28.65
C ASN A 120 3.40 6.97 28.26
N ASP A 121 3.36 6.63 26.97
CA ASP A 121 3.43 5.23 26.54
C ASP A 121 4.81 4.63 26.86
N SER A 122 4.85 3.36 27.31
CA SER A 122 6.12 2.61 27.40
C SER A 122 6.68 2.33 26.00
N GLU A 123 7.97 1.98 25.91
CA GLU A 123 8.56 1.64 24.60
C GLU A 123 7.91 0.40 23.97
N GLU A 124 7.43 -0.57 24.76
CA GLU A 124 6.65 -1.69 24.24
C GLU A 124 5.33 -1.22 23.61
N ILE A 125 4.55 -0.40 24.33
CA ILE A 125 3.29 0.16 23.83
C ILE A 125 3.52 0.98 22.57
N LYS A 126 4.59 1.81 22.55
CA LYS A 126 4.94 2.58 21.34
C LYS A 126 5.24 1.67 20.15
N ALA A 127 5.92 0.55 20.35
CA ALA A 127 6.21 -0.41 19.29
C ALA A 127 4.94 -1.07 18.76
N GLU A 128 4.05 -1.50 19.65
CA GLU A 128 2.74 -2.07 19.30
C GLU A 128 1.90 -1.10 18.49
N LYS A 129 1.77 0.16 18.93
CA LYS A 129 1.02 1.19 18.21
C LYS A 129 1.61 1.51 16.82
N ARG A 130 2.95 1.49 16.67
CA ARG A 130 3.60 1.68 15.36
C ARG A 130 3.23 0.56 14.38
N ILE A 131 3.24 -0.68 14.84
CA ILE A 131 2.86 -1.85 14.04
C ILE A 131 1.37 -1.76 13.71
N LYS A 132 0.52 -1.55 14.73
CA LYS A 132 -0.93 -1.41 14.60
C LYS A 132 -1.33 -0.34 13.58
N ARG A 133 -0.66 0.82 13.62
CA ARG A 133 -0.85 1.88 12.61
C ARG A 133 -0.44 1.45 11.21
N SER A 134 0.68 0.75 11.07
CA SER A 134 1.15 0.26 9.76
C SER A 134 0.19 -0.78 9.18
N ASP A 135 -0.33 -1.67 10.03
CA ASP A 135 -1.35 -2.67 9.66
C ASP A 135 -2.66 -2.02 9.22
N PHE A 136 -3.14 -1.01 9.93
CA PHE A 136 -4.32 -0.26 9.49
C PHE A 136 -4.06 0.50 8.18
N GLN A 137 -2.89 1.11 8.00
CA GLN A 137 -2.52 1.76 6.74
C GLN A 137 -2.47 0.78 5.57
N PHE A 138 -1.93 -0.43 5.78
CA PHE A 138 -1.95 -1.48 4.78
C PHE A 138 -3.38 -1.97 4.47
N TYR A 139 -4.23 -2.12 5.49
CA TYR A 139 -5.64 -2.42 5.29
C TYR A 139 -6.33 -1.37 4.41
N LEU A 140 -6.12 -0.08 4.66
CA LEU A 140 -6.60 0.99 3.78
C LEU A 140 -6.01 0.86 2.37
N ALA A 141 -4.71 0.56 2.26
CA ALA A 141 -4.02 0.39 0.97
C ALA A 141 -4.63 -0.71 0.11
N VAL A 142 -5.13 -1.81 0.70
CA VAL A 142 -5.77 -2.88 -0.07
C VAL A 142 -7.28 -2.66 -0.26
N SER A 143 -7.95 -2.05 0.71
CA SER A 143 -9.41 -1.91 0.70
C SER A 143 -9.95 -0.67 -0.02
N GLU A 144 -9.18 0.43 -0.08
CA GLU A 144 -9.67 1.72 -0.59
C GLU A 144 -8.88 2.22 -1.80
N GLU A 145 -9.55 2.40 -2.94
CA GLU A 145 -8.95 2.93 -4.17
C GLU A 145 -8.36 4.34 -4.01
N ASP A 146 -8.97 5.12 -3.15
CA ASP A 146 -8.58 6.49 -2.83
C ASP A 146 -7.45 6.59 -1.80
N ALA A 147 -6.95 5.45 -1.29
CA ALA A 147 -5.81 5.46 -0.38
C ALA A 147 -4.54 5.93 -1.10
N ILE A 148 -3.82 6.87 -0.47
CA ILE A 148 -2.58 7.43 -0.98
C ILE A 148 -1.57 7.65 0.15
N LEU A 149 -0.28 7.55 -0.21
CA LEU A 149 0.79 8.12 0.59
C LEU A 149 0.86 9.63 0.32
N TYR A 150 0.65 10.43 1.37
CA TYR A 150 0.90 11.87 1.34
C TYR A 150 2.37 12.13 1.68
N GLN A 151 3.16 12.52 0.68
CA GLN A 151 4.53 12.97 0.87
C GLN A 151 4.57 14.48 1.09
N SER A 152 5.11 14.91 2.24
CA SER A 152 5.31 16.33 2.53
C SER A 152 6.61 16.82 1.91
N GLU A 153 6.58 17.96 1.22
CA GLU A 153 7.80 18.66 0.77
C GLU A 153 8.27 19.70 1.81
N ILE A 154 7.52 19.89 2.89
CA ILE A 154 7.86 20.82 3.97
C ILE A 154 8.95 20.21 4.83
N GLU A 155 10.02 20.96 5.01
CA GLU A 155 11.12 20.62 5.91
C GLU A 155 10.58 20.32 7.32
N ASN A 156 10.93 19.15 7.87
CA ASN A 156 10.51 18.64 9.19
C ASN A 156 9.05 18.20 9.34
N ARG A 157 8.21 18.22 8.30
CA ARG A 157 6.89 17.58 8.36
C ARG A 157 6.98 16.16 7.81
N GLU A 158 6.63 15.18 8.65
CA GLU A 158 6.60 13.78 8.23
C GLU A 158 5.49 13.51 7.19
N SER A 159 5.71 12.54 6.32
CA SER A 159 4.68 12.01 5.42
C SER A 159 3.52 11.39 6.21
N GLY A 160 2.32 11.48 5.65
CA GLY A 160 1.10 10.90 6.21
C GLY A 160 0.51 9.85 5.28
N TYR A 161 -0.46 9.08 5.78
CA TYR A 161 -1.27 8.21 4.95
C TYR A 161 -2.69 8.74 4.88
N ALA A 162 -3.28 8.78 3.69
CA ALA A 162 -4.50 9.53 3.44
C ALA A 162 -5.53 8.73 2.64
N LEU A 163 -6.80 9.12 2.78
CA LEU A 163 -7.84 8.86 1.80
C LEU A 163 -8.10 10.17 1.05
N TRP A 164 -8.00 10.14 -0.27
CA TRP A 164 -8.21 11.30 -1.13
C TRP A 164 -9.25 11.02 -2.20
N HIS A 165 -10.45 11.52 -1.97
CA HIS A 165 -11.57 11.39 -2.88
C HIS A 165 -11.67 12.63 -3.79
N VAL A 166 -11.75 12.39 -5.10
CA VAL A 166 -11.89 13.43 -6.11
C VAL A 166 -13.05 13.10 -7.02
N GLU A 167 -14.00 14.03 -7.10
CA GLU A 167 -15.20 13.92 -7.92
C GLU A 167 -15.24 15.00 -9.00
N ALA A 168 -16.10 14.80 -10.00
CA ALA A 168 -16.28 15.76 -11.09
C ALA A 168 -16.76 17.14 -10.57
N LYS A 169 -17.50 17.16 -9.46
CA LYS A 169 -17.88 18.38 -8.75
C LYS A 169 -16.89 18.64 -7.62
N GLN A 170 -16.17 19.75 -7.69
CA GLN A 170 -15.16 20.10 -6.69
C GLN A 170 -15.68 20.19 -5.25
N ALA A 171 -16.97 20.48 -5.05
CA ALA A 171 -17.59 20.52 -3.72
C ALA A 171 -17.62 19.15 -3.02
N ASP A 172 -17.57 18.07 -3.79
CA ASP A 172 -17.62 16.69 -3.28
C ASP A 172 -16.22 16.12 -3.01
N ASN A 173 -15.16 16.86 -3.38
CA ASN A 173 -13.79 16.48 -3.08
C ASN A 173 -13.55 16.50 -1.57
N GLY A 174 -12.80 15.52 -1.08
CA GLY A 174 -12.43 15.46 0.32
C GLY A 174 -11.10 14.76 0.54
N LEU A 175 -10.49 15.07 1.66
CA LEU A 175 -9.21 14.53 2.07
C LEU A 175 -9.24 14.30 3.57
N VAL A 176 -8.72 13.16 4.01
CA VAL A 176 -8.32 12.93 5.40
C VAL A 176 -6.92 12.34 5.41
N VAL A 177 -6.01 12.96 6.15
CA VAL A 177 -4.61 12.55 6.27
C VAL A 177 -4.32 12.21 7.72
N MET A 178 -3.81 11.02 7.95
CA MET A 178 -3.28 10.57 9.23
C MET A 178 -1.76 10.74 9.22
N PHE A 179 -1.28 11.75 9.95
CA PHE A 179 0.14 11.98 10.23
C PHE A 179 0.58 11.18 11.46
N ARG A 180 1.83 11.37 11.88
CA ARG A 180 2.36 10.68 13.06
C ARG A 180 1.68 11.10 14.36
N ASP A 181 1.33 12.38 14.47
CA ASP A 181 0.89 13.05 15.68
C ASP A 181 -0.44 13.79 15.52
N GLU A 182 -0.99 13.88 14.31
CA GLU A 182 -2.27 14.55 14.06
C GLU A 182 -3.08 13.89 12.94
N VAL A 183 -4.38 14.20 12.92
CA VAL A 183 -5.28 13.92 11.81
C VAL A 183 -5.76 15.25 11.25
N VAL A 184 -5.67 15.41 9.93
CA VAL A 184 -6.14 16.61 9.23
C VAL A 184 -7.17 16.21 8.20
N SER A 185 -8.29 16.92 8.13
CA SER A 185 -9.29 16.73 7.08
C SER A 185 -9.57 18.01 6.32
N TRP A 186 -10.03 17.89 5.08
CA TRP A 186 -10.45 19.00 4.23
C TRP A 186 -11.55 18.57 3.27
N GLY A 187 -12.45 19.49 2.93
CA GLY A 187 -13.52 19.25 1.96
C GLY A 187 -14.65 18.41 2.53
N ASN A 188 -15.13 17.45 1.74
CA ASN A 188 -16.28 16.60 2.08
C ASN A 188 -16.00 15.71 3.31
N GLU A 189 -16.86 15.82 4.33
CA GLU A 189 -16.76 15.09 5.59
C GLU A 189 -16.93 13.57 5.42
N SER A 190 -17.60 13.13 4.34
CA SER A 190 -17.79 11.71 4.02
C SER A 190 -16.47 10.93 3.91
N VAL A 191 -15.36 11.61 3.56
CA VAL A 191 -14.03 11.00 3.47
C VAL A 191 -13.47 10.67 4.87
N ALA A 192 -13.68 11.57 5.84
CA ALA A 192 -13.33 11.32 7.23
C ALA A 192 -14.25 10.24 7.86
N GLU A 193 -15.54 10.27 7.54
CA GLU A 193 -16.49 9.22 7.95
C GLU A 193 -16.09 7.85 7.38
N ASN A 194 -15.60 7.81 6.13
CA ASN A 194 -15.11 6.59 5.50
C ASN A 194 -13.86 6.05 6.22
N LEU A 195 -12.91 6.90 6.63
CA LEU A 195 -11.77 6.47 7.44
C LEU A 195 -12.22 5.76 8.72
N ILE A 196 -13.19 6.34 9.43
CA ILE A 196 -13.76 5.74 10.66
C ILE A 196 -14.50 4.44 10.35
N LYS A 197 -15.27 4.39 9.26
CA LYS A 197 -15.92 3.16 8.80
C LYS A 197 -14.91 2.05 8.56
N LYS A 198 -13.81 2.35 7.85
CA LYS A 198 -12.74 1.38 7.56
C LYS A 198 -12.01 0.92 8.80
N TYR A 199 -11.78 1.82 9.76
CA TYR A 199 -11.20 1.45 11.05
C TYR A 199 -12.11 0.49 11.84
N LYS A 200 -13.43 0.70 11.81
CA LYS A 200 -14.40 -0.24 12.41
C LYS A 200 -14.41 -1.59 11.70
N GLU A 201 -14.42 -1.60 10.36
CA GLU A 201 -14.34 -2.83 9.56
C GLU A 201 -13.07 -3.63 9.87
N TRP A 202 -11.93 -2.96 9.95
CA TRP A 202 -10.65 -3.56 10.30
C TRP A 202 -10.63 -4.13 11.73
N ASN A 203 -11.19 -3.41 12.70
CA ASN A 203 -11.36 -3.93 14.06
C ASN A 203 -12.26 -5.17 14.09
N ASN A 204 -13.36 -5.19 13.33
CA ASN A 204 -14.25 -6.35 13.21
C ASN A 204 -13.57 -7.58 12.58
N LEU A 205 -12.48 -7.36 11.83
CA LEU A 205 -11.62 -8.41 11.28
C LEU A 205 -10.52 -8.85 12.25
N ASN A 206 -10.55 -8.39 13.51
CA ASN A 206 -9.54 -8.61 14.54
C ASN A 206 -8.19 -7.92 14.24
N CYS A 207 -8.21 -6.73 13.64
CA CYS A 207 -7.01 -5.94 13.36
C CYS A 207 -5.94 -6.71 12.57
N PRO A 208 -6.26 -7.31 11.40
CA PRO A 208 -5.32 -8.14 10.66
C PRO A 208 -4.05 -7.35 10.30
N GLY A 209 -2.89 -7.96 10.53
CA GLY A 209 -1.58 -7.48 10.08
C GLY A 209 -1.04 -8.32 8.93
N LEU A 210 0.16 -8.00 8.42
CA LEU A 210 0.70 -8.60 7.19
C LEU A 210 0.64 -10.14 7.13
N LYS A 211 0.91 -10.80 8.26
CA LYS A 211 0.97 -12.26 8.35
C LYS A 211 -0.39 -12.94 8.23
N ASP A 212 -1.48 -12.20 8.42
CA ASP A 212 -2.86 -12.69 8.33
C ASP A 212 -3.35 -12.75 6.88
N TYR A 213 -2.59 -12.15 5.95
CA TYR A 213 -2.90 -12.15 4.53
C TYR A 213 -2.19 -13.29 3.79
N ASN A 214 -2.91 -13.89 2.85
CA ASN A 214 -2.36 -14.55 1.68
C ASN A 214 -2.27 -13.54 0.53
N ILE A 215 -1.30 -13.74 -0.35
CA ILE A 215 -1.17 -12.97 -1.59
C ILE A 215 -1.13 -13.92 -2.78
N GLU A 216 -1.90 -13.60 -3.79
CA GLU A 216 -1.90 -14.26 -5.09
C GLU A 216 -1.67 -13.23 -6.19
N PHE A 217 -0.91 -13.58 -7.22
CA PHE A 217 -0.74 -12.77 -8.42
C PHE A 217 -1.07 -13.56 -9.68
N TYR A 218 -1.90 -12.95 -10.51
CA TYR A 218 -2.44 -13.50 -11.75
C TYR A 218 -1.87 -12.68 -12.91
N PRO A 219 -0.89 -13.21 -13.67
CA PRO A 219 -0.29 -12.51 -14.81
C PRO A 219 -1.28 -12.16 -15.93
N SER A 220 -2.27 -13.02 -16.16
CA SER A 220 -3.39 -12.76 -17.06
C SER A 220 -4.56 -12.15 -16.30
N LYS A 221 -5.27 -11.20 -16.91
CA LYS A 221 -6.53 -10.72 -16.36
C LYS A 221 -7.51 -11.89 -16.24
N ASP A 222 -7.98 -12.11 -15.02
CA ASP A 222 -9.11 -12.97 -14.70
C ASP A 222 -10.25 -12.07 -14.20
N ASP A 223 -11.15 -11.71 -15.11
CA ASP A 223 -12.29 -10.84 -14.81
C ASP A 223 -13.31 -11.50 -13.86
N SER A 224 -13.16 -12.79 -13.53
CA SER A 224 -14.00 -13.48 -12.54
C SER A 224 -13.57 -13.19 -11.10
N LEU A 225 -12.36 -12.67 -10.88
CA LEU A 225 -11.88 -12.30 -9.55
C LEU A 225 -12.51 -10.99 -9.09
N VAL A 226 -13.40 -11.10 -8.11
CA VAL A 226 -14.05 -9.95 -7.47
C VAL A 226 -13.59 -9.82 -6.01
N SER A 227 -13.51 -8.58 -5.55
CA SER A 227 -13.29 -8.29 -4.14
C SER A 227 -14.52 -8.69 -3.32
N ASP A 228 -14.29 -9.20 -2.11
CA ASP A 228 -15.28 -9.45 -1.08
C ASP A 228 -14.81 -8.86 0.27
N PHE A 229 -15.53 -9.14 1.35
CA PHE A 229 -15.24 -8.56 2.67
C PHE A 229 -13.88 -8.96 3.27
N LYS A 230 -13.32 -10.12 2.88
CA LYS A 230 -12.03 -10.64 3.36
C LYS A 230 -11.01 -10.83 2.24
N SER A 231 -11.32 -10.38 1.03
CA SER A 231 -10.50 -10.56 -0.17
C SER A 231 -10.54 -9.31 -1.03
N TRP A 232 -9.39 -8.72 -1.31
CA TRP A 232 -9.26 -7.51 -2.12
C TRP A 232 -8.45 -7.79 -3.38
N VAL A 233 -9.04 -7.49 -4.54
CA VAL A 233 -8.40 -7.63 -5.85
C VAL A 233 -7.94 -6.26 -6.31
N ILE A 234 -6.65 -6.12 -6.58
CA ILE A 234 -6.02 -4.89 -7.05
C ILE A 234 -5.56 -5.10 -8.48
N GLN A 235 -6.09 -4.28 -9.37
CA GLN A 235 -5.64 -4.19 -10.76
C GLN A 235 -4.22 -3.64 -10.82
N ARG A 236 -3.32 -4.36 -11.47
CA ARG A 236 -1.98 -3.89 -11.80
C ARG A 236 -1.83 -3.77 -13.30
N LYS A 237 -0.71 -3.20 -13.76
CA LYS A 237 -0.50 -2.90 -15.18
C LYS A 237 -0.38 -4.19 -16.01
N HIS A 238 0.19 -5.25 -15.44
CA HIS A 238 0.49 -6.52 -16.08
C HIS A 238 -0.12 -7.71 -15.33
N GLY A 239 -1.24 -7.50 -14.65
CA GLY A 239 -1.94 -8.58 -13.96
C GLY A 239 -2.84 -8.08 -12.84
N LEU A 240 -3.20 -9.02 -11.96
CA LEU A 240 -4.04 -8.80 -10.79
C LEU A 240 -3.30 -9.30 -9.55
N THR A 241 -3.37 -8.56 -8.45
CA THR A 241 -2.98 -9.10 -7.16
C THR A 241 -4.19 -9.22 -6.26
N ARG A 242 -4.39 -10.40 -5.70
CA ARG A 242 -5.40 -10.66 -4.69
C ARG A 242 -4.74 -10.76 -3.32
N PHE A 243 -5.27 -10.01 -2.37
CA PHE A 243 -4.94 -10.12 -0.95
C PHE A 243 -6.14 -10.73 -0.24
N SER A 244 -5.97 -11.84 0.48
CA SER A 244 -7.07 -12.49 1.19
C SER A 244 -6.70 -12.84 2.62
N LEU A 245 -7.62 -12.65 3.58
CA LEU A 245 -7.40 -13.06 4.97
C LEU A 245 -7.49 -14.58 5.11
N LYS A 246 -6.64 -15.13 5.98
CA LYS A 246 -6.62 -16.54 6.38
C LYS A 246 -7.80 -16.93 7.27
#